data_AF-A0A161UZ95-F1
#
_entry.id   AF-A0A161UZ95-F1
#
_cell.length_a   1.000
_cell.length_b   1.000
_cell.length_c   1.000
_cell.angle_alpha   90.00
_cell.angle_beta   90.00
_cell.angle_gamma   90.00
#
_symmetry.space_group_name_H-M   'P 1'
#
loop_
_entity.id
_entity.type
_entity.pdbx_description
1 polymer ?
#
loop_
_entity_poly.entity_id
_entity_poly.type
_entity_poly.pdbx_seq_one_letter_code
_entity_poly.pdbx_strand_id
1 'polypeptide(L)' 'MTISNLPMIRPVKPAWNRGRIVGQKRPLLPKHVWAIRVRLELAGKVRELALFNTAIDSKLRGCNLVRLKVVDVFTAGRV' A
#
# COMPACT_ATOMS: atom_id res chain seq x y z
N MET A 1 19.26 6.97 -51.66
CA MET A 1 18.25 7.42 -50.68
C MET A 1 18.84 7.27 -49.29
N THR A 2 19.30 8.36 -48.70
CA THR A 2 19.96 8.38 -47.37
C THR A 2 18.89 8.61 -46.30
N ILE A 3 18.66 7.60 -45.45
CA ILE A 3 17.83 7.75 -44.26
C ILE A 3 18.62 8.63 -43.28
N SER A 4 18.24 9.88 -43.15
CA SER A 4 18.80 10.80 -42.17
C SER A 4 18.46 10.28 -40.76
N ASN A 5 19.48 9.85 -40.01
CA ASN A 5 19.37 9.55 -38.58
C ASN A 5 19.06 10.85 -37.82
N LEU A 6 17.78 11.21 -37.74
CA LEU A 6 17.31 12.29 -36.88
C LEU A 6 17.51 11.87 -35.41
N PRO A 7 18.06 12.75 -34.55
CA PRO A 7 18.22 12.42 -33.15
C PRO A 7 16.84 12.17 -32.54
N MET A 8 16.71 11.04 -31.84
CA MET A 8 15.50 10.70 -31.09
C MET A 8 15.31 11.73 -29.97
N ILE A 9 14.51 12.77 -30.21
CA ILE A 9 14.09 13.74 -29.21
C ILE A 9 13.11 13.05 -28.27
N ARG A 10 13.60 12.56 -27.12
CA ARG A 10 12.73 12.07 -26.06
C ARG A 10 12.13 13.28 -25.34
N PRO A 11 10.79 13.42 -25.27
CA PRO A 11 10.20 14.46 -24.44
C PRO A 11 10.65 14.23 -23.00
N VAL A 12 11.22 15.26 -22.37
CA VAL A 12 11.65 15.21 -20.97
C VAL A 12 10.40 15.13 -20.11
N LYS A 13 9.92 13.91 -19.85
CA LYS A 13 8.87 13.67 -18.86
C LYS A 13 9.51 13.87 -17.48
N PRO A 14 9.06 14.84 -16.67
CA PRO A 14 9.50 14.92 -15.29
C PRO A 14 9.18 13.60 -14.60
N ALA A 15 10.12 13.09 -13.80
CA ALA A 15 9.88 11.88 -13.02
C ALA A 15 8.61 12.06 -12.17
N TRP A 16 7.83 10.99 -11.99
CA TRP A 16 6.55 11.02 -11.27
C TRP A 16 6.67 11.56 -9.82
N ASN A 17 7.89 11.52 -9.27
CA ASN A 17 8.27 11.92 -7.93
C ASN A 17 9.01 13.27 -7.88
N ARG A 18 9.14 14.01 -8.99
CA ARG A 18 9.81 15.32 -8.99
C ARG A 18 9.11 16.26 -7.99
N GLY A 19 9.87 16.80 -7.05
CA GLY A 19 9.37 17.68 -5.98
C GLY A 19 8.63 16.97 -4.84
N ARG A 20 8.57 15.63 -4.84
CA ARG A 20 7.99 14.85 -3.73
C ARG A 20 9.10 14.31 -2.84
N ILE A 21 8.91 14.39 -1.52
CA ILE A 21 9.76 13.67 -0.56
C ILE A 21 9.43 12.19 -0.70
N VAL A 22 10.23 11.50 -1.51
CA VAL A 22 10.20 10.05 -1.68
C VAL A 22 11.27 9.41 -0.81
N GLY A 23 10.90 8.34 -0.11
CA GLY A 23 11.77 7.64 0.83
C GLY A 23 10.97 6.80 1.81
N GLN A 24 11.67 6.11 2.70
CA GLN A 24 11.03 5.34 3.75
C GLN A 24 10.28 6.28 4.71
N LYS A 25 8.97 6.07 4.84
CA LYS A 25 8.19 6.73 5.89
C LYS A 25 8.54 6.12 7.24
N ARG A 26 8.51 6.94 8.30
CA ARG A 26 8.67 6.45 9.67
C ARG A 26 7.58 5.42 9.99
N PRO A 27 7.91 4.32 10.70
CA PRO A 27 6.93 3.34 11.10
C PRO A 27 5.92 3.96 12.10
N LEU A 28 4.74 3.34 12.19
CA LEU A 28 3.74 3.73 13.18
C LEU A 28 4.23 3.34 14.59
N LEU A 29 4.03 4.24 15.56
CA LEU A 29 4.25 3.94 16.97
C LEU A 29 3.05 3.18 17.54
N PRO A 30 3.20 2.38 18.61
CA PRO A 30 2.08 1.67 19.24
C PRO A 30 0.88 2.57 19.56
N LYS A 31 1.13 3.79 20.05
CA LYS A 31 0.08 4.80 20.31
C LYS A 31 -0.69 5.22 19.06
N HIS A 32 -0.05 5.26 17.89
CA HIS A 32 -0.71 5.59 16.63
C HIS A 32 -1.57 4.42 16.16
N VAL A 33 -1.09 3.19 16.31
CA VAL A 33 -1.85 1.97 15.99
C VAL A 33 -3.11 1.91 16.84
N TRP A 34 -2.98 2.13 18.15
CA TRP A 34 -4.12 2.17 19.07
C TRP A 34 -5.13 3.25 18.68
N ALA A 35 -4.68 4.49 18.43
CA ALA A 35 -5.55 5.58 18.05
C ALA A 35 -6.31 5.31 16.73
N ILE A 36 -5.67 4.65 15.76
CA ILE A 36 -6.33 4.26 14.50
C ILE A 36 -7.38 3.18 14.75
N ARG A 37 -7.08 2.14 15.53
CA ARG A 37 -8.04 1.07 15.89
C ARG A 37 -9.30 1.66 16.52
N VAL A 38 -9.13 2.44 17.58
CA VAL A 38 -10.26 3.05 18.31
C VAL A 38 -11.13 3.91 17.38
N ARG A 39 -10.51 4.71 16.49
CA ARG A 39 -11.26 5.53 15.53
C ARG A 39 -12.07 4.69 14.55
N LEU A 40 -11.55 3.55 14.10
CA LEU A 40 -12.26 2.64 13.19
C LEU A 40 -13.39 1.90 13.92
N GLU A 41 -13.16 1.48 15.16
CA GLU A 41 -14.16 0.85 16.03
C GLU A 41 -15.33 1.79 16.32
N LEU A 42 -15.05 3.02 16.76
CA LEU A 42 -16.08 4.03 17.03
C LEU A 42 -16.87 4.42 15.77
N ALA A 43 -16.24 4.36 14.60
CA ALA A 43 -16.91 4.62 13.33
C ALA A 43 -17.68 3.40 12.78
N GLY A 44 -17.67 2.25 13.46
CA GLY A 44 -18.32 1.02 12.99
C GLY A 44 -17.73 0.47 11.68
N LYS A 45 -16.49 0.82 11.35
CA LYS A 45 -15.83 0.45 10.09
C LYS A 45 -15.16 -0.92 10.18
N VAL A 46 -16.00 -1.95 10.22
CA VAL A 46 -15.57 -3.36 10.46
C VAL A 46 -14.56 -3.84 9.41
N ARG A 47 -14.78 -3.53 8.13
CA ARG A 47 -13.88 -3.96 7.04
C ARG A 47 -12.50 -3.31 7.17
N GLU A 48 -12.46 -2.00 7.38
CA GLU A 48 -11.22 -1.25 7.50
C GLU A 48 -10.46 -1.62 8.77
N LEU A 49 -11.17 -1.88 9.87
CA LEU A 49 -10.58 -2.39 11.10
C LEU A 49 -9.94 -3.77 10.89
N ALA A 50 -10.64 -4.69 10.22
CA ALA A 50 -10.10 -6.01 9.88
C ALA A 50 -8.85 -5.89 8.99
N LEU A 51 -8.92 -5.13 7.89
CA LEU A 51 -7.76 -4.92 7.00
C LEU A 51 -6.59 -4.26 7.73
N PHE A 52 -6.84 -3.29 8.61
CA PHE A 52 -5.80 -2.63 9.39
C PHE A 52 -5.10 -3.63 10.32
N ASN A 53 -5.87 -4.45 11.05
CA ASN A 53 -5.32 -5.47 11.93
C ASN A 53 -4.51 -6.51 11.15
N THR A 54 -5.08 -7.06 10.07
CA THR A 54 -4.39 -8.02 9.21
C THR A 54 -3.10 -7.44 8.62
N ALA A 55 -3.07 -6.16 8.24
CA ALA A 55 -1.87 -5.50 7.71
C ALA A 55 -0.72 -5.43 8.73
N ILE A 56 -1.04 -5.14 9.99
CA ILE A 56 -0.06 -5.06 11.08
C ILE A 56 0.53 -6.45 11.37
N ASP A 57 -0.33 -7.47 11.42
CA ASP A 57 0.09 -8.83 11.79
C ASP A 57 0.87 -9.53 10.66
N SER A 58 0.42 -9.37 9.41
CA SER A 58 1.01 -10.06 8.25
C SER A 58 2.13 -9.28 7.54
N LYS A 59 2.24 -7.96 7.76
CA LYS A 59 3.17 -7.05 7.07
C LYS A 59 3.04 -7.08 5.54
N LEU A 60 1.86 -7.41 5.01
CA LEU A 60 1.61 -7.41 3.57
C LEU A 60 1.70 -5.99 2.99
N ARG A 61 2.14 -5.91 1.73
CA ARG A 61 2.01 -4.66 0.94
C ARG A 61 0.53 -4.34 0.76
N GLY A 62 0.19 -3.05 0.74
CA GLY A 62 -1.21 -2.61 0.59
C GLY A 62 -1.92 -3.24 -0.62
N CYS A 63 -1.23 -3.37 -1.76
CA CYS A 63 -1.79 -4.02 -2.95
C CYS A 63 -2.04 -5.53 -2.78
N ASN A 64 -1.25 -6.23 -1.97
CA ASN A 64 -1.46 -7.65 -1.69
C ASN A 64 -2.57 -7.84 -0.66
N LEU A 65 -2.60 -7.00 0.37
CA LEU A 65 -3.63 -7.01 1.40
C LEU A 65 -5.04 -6.85 0.80
N VAL A 66 -5.24 -5.86 -0.07
CA VAL A 66 -6.56 -5.63 -0.69
C VAL A 66 -6.95 -6.68 -1.73
N ARG A 67 -6.01 -7.55 -2.12
CA ARG A 67 -6.24 -8.67 -3.06
C ARG A 67 -6.46 -10.01 -2.36
N LEU A 68 -6.37 -10.07 -1.02
CA LEU A 68 -6.64 -11.28 -0.25
C LEU A 68 -8.06 -11.80 -0.53
N LYS A 69 -8.16 -13.11 -0.73
CA LYS A 69 -9.42 -13.83 -0.84
C LYS A 69 -9.68 -14.64 0.42
N VAL A 70 -10.93 -15.04 0.62
CA VAL A 70 -11.33 -15.92 1.74
C VAL A 70 -10.53 -17.22 1.74
N VAL A 71 -10.26 -17.77 0.55
CA VAL A 71 -9.46 -19.01 0.38
C VAL A 71 -8.00 -18.88 0.80
N ASP A 72 -7.48 -17.66 0.94
CA ASP A 72 -6.11 -17.39 1.37
C ASP A 72 -5.99 -17.33 2.91
N VAL A 73 -7.11 -17.31 3.63
CA VAL A 73 -7.18 -17.16 5.09
C VAL A 73 -7.43 -18.51 5.74
N PHE A 74 -6.50 -18.92 6.60
CA PHE A 74 -6.59 -20.18 7.34
C PHE A 74 -6.74 -19.88 8.83
N THR A 75 -7.77 -20.47 9.45
CA THR A 75 -7.86 -20.52 10.91
C THR A 75 -7.21 -21.82 11.35
N ALA A 76 -6.30 -21.77 12.33
CA ALA A 76 -5.57 -22.94 12.81
C ALA A 76 -6.51 -24.12 13.12
N GLY A 77 -6.70 -25.01 12.15
CA GLY A 77 -7.52 -26.23 12.24
C GLY A 77 -8.86 -26.28 11.47
N ARG A 78 -9.35 -25.23 10.81
CA ARG A 78 -10.59 -25.31 9.97
C ARG A 78 -10.54 -24.40 8.73
N VAL A 79 -11.00 -24.97 7.61
CA VAL A 79 -11.35 -24.32 6.33
C VAL A 79 -12.86 -24.12 6.30
#